data_AF-A0A956QLV2-F1
#
_entry.id   AF-A0A956QLV2-F1
#
_cell.length_a   1.000
_cell.length_b   1.000
_cell.length_c   1.000
_cell.angle_alpha   90.00
_cell.angle_beta   90.00
_cell.angle_gamma   90.00
#
_symmetry.space_group_name_H-M   'P 1'
#
loop_
_entity.id
_entity.type
_entity.pdbx_description
1 polymer ?
#
loop_
_entity_poly.entity_id
_entity_poly.type
_entity_poly.pdbx_seq_one_letter_code
_entity_poly.pdbx_strand_id
1 'polypeptide(L)'
;MMLADGDGILLQRLYALRFATSGQLARSTGRSSQVIRRRLRKLAEAGFTLPLARSPTEQAAYALAEGGFEWIAHQRSVSVQDLPFSRKISQGKTQSFFWRHELLVGDIVIAFEQALNDHPRLGLPRVIREWELADRRARAHHRRFVLSERFDVQGRPHVHRPDACLLLEPKDAGPGIHVAAFVEADRATQPMPRIRK
;
A
#
# COMPACT_ATOMS: atom_id res chain seq x y z
N MET A 1 20.23 -5.98 -16.50
CA MET A 1 19.37 -7.19 -16.48
C MET A 1 18.05 -6.83 -17.14
N MET A 2 17.55 -7.63 -18.09
CA MET A 2 16.17 -7.46 -18.59
C MET A 2 15.18 -8.08 -17.60
N LEU A 3 14.08 -7.38 -17.33
CA LEU A 3 12.97 -7.91 -16.53
C LEU A 3 12.37 -9.12 -17.26
N ALA A 4 12.09 -10.19 -16.52
CA ALA A 4 11.43 -11.36 -17.08
C ALA A 4 9.90 -11.17 -17.07
N ASP A 5 9.21 -12.05 -17.80
CA ASP A 5 7.75 -12.09 -17.82
C ASP A 5 7.18 -12.14 -16.40
N GLY A 6 6.31 -11.17 -16.12
CA GLY A 6 5.64 -11.05 -14.84
C GLY A 6 6.41 -10.37 -13.71
N ASP A 7 7.68 -9.95 -13.90
CA ASP A 7 8.37 -9.11 -12.90
C ASP A 7 7.70 -7.76 -12.75
N GLY A 8 7.23 -7.18 -13.87
CA GLY A 8 6.53 -5.90 -13.86
C GLY A 8 5.29 -5.92 -12.96
N ILE A 9 4.54 -7.05 -12.94
CA ILE A 9 3.39 -7.23 -12.05
C ILE A 9 3.84 -7.20 -10.58
N LEU A 10 4.98 -7.81 -10.24
CA LEU A 10 5.51 -7.77 -8.87
C LEU A 10 5.92 -6.37 -8.45
N LEU A 11 6.57 -5.62 -9.34
CA LEU A 11 6.96 -4.23 -9.07
C LEU A 11 5.73 -3.33 -8.92
N GLN A 12 4.70 -3.50 -9.75
CA GLN A 12 3.44 -2.76 -9.62
C GLN A 12 2.71 -3.10 -8.31
N ARG A 13 2.65 -4.38 -7.94
CA ARG A 13 2.04 -4.79 -6.66
C ARG A 13 2.82 -4.28 -5.46
N LEU A 14 4.16 -4.34 -5.48
CA LEU A 14 5.00 -3.74 -4.43
C LEU A 14 4.84 -2.23 -4.35
N TYR A 15 4.69 -1.54 -5.48
CA TYR A 15 4.40 -0.11 -5.50
C TYR A 15 3.03 0.19 -4.87
N ALA A 16 1.98 -0.53 -5.28
CA ALA A 16 0.63 -0.33 -4.77
C ALA A 16 0.51 -0.62 -3.25
N LEU A 17 1.19 -1.67 -2.77
CA LEU A 17 1.17 -2.05 -1.37
C LEU A 17 2.20 -1.32 -0.52
N ARG A 18 3.18 -0.64 -1.14
CA ARG A 18 4.37 -0.01 -0.53
C ARG A 18 5.35 -1.00 0.13
N PHE A 19 4.82 -1.97 0.87
CA PHE A 19 5.52 -3.09 1.47
C PHE A 19 4.70 -4.37 1.27
N ALA A 20 5.35 -5.49 0.97
CA ALA A 20 4.67 -6.77 0.92
C ALA A 20 5.58 -7.94 1.27
N THR A 21 5.02 -8.97 1.89
CA THR A 21 5.70 -10.27 2.03
C THR A 21 5.59 -11.08 0.73
N SER A 22 6.41 -12.13 0.59
CA SER A 22 6.25 -13.07 -0.53
C SER A 22 4.89 -13.77 -0.51
N GLY A 23 4.29 -13.99 0.67
CA GLY A 23 2.96 -14.60 0.80
C GLY A 23 1.85 -13.68 0.30
N GLN A 24 1.93 -12.39 0.62
CA GLN A 24 1.01 -11.38 0.10
C GLN A 24 1.11 -11.24 -1.41
N LEU A 25 2.33 -11.17 -1.94
CA LEU A 25 2.55 -11.11 -3.38
C LEU A 25 2.03 -12.37 -4.09
N ALA A 26 2.22 -13.56 -3.51
CA ALA A 26 1.66 -14.80 -4.01
C ALA A 26 0.12 -14.74 -4.09
N ARG A 27 -0.55 -14.35 -3.00
CA ARG A 27 -2.01 -14.19 -2.96
C ARG A 27 -2.53 -13.17 -3.96
N SER A 28 -1.89 -12.01 -4.05
CA SER A 28 -2.31 -10.90 -4.93
C SER A 28 -2.09 -11.15 -6.42
N THR A 29 -1.26 -12.13 -6.78
CA THR A 29 -0.90 -12.46 -8.18
C THR A 29 -1.33 -13.85 -8.61
N GLY A 30 -1.87 -14.67 -7.71
CA GLY A 30 -2.22 -16.07 -7.98
C GLY A 30 -1.02 -16.99 -8.24
N ARG A 31 0.21 -16.55 -7.95
CA ARG A 31 1.46 -17.29 -8.23
C ARG A 31 1.95 -18.02 -6.99
N SER A 32 2.72 -19.09 -7.18
CA SER A 32 3.30 -19.82 -6.05
C SER A 32 4.33 -18.99 -5.27
N SER A 33 4.31 -19.10 -3.94
CA SER A 33 5.26 -18.40 -3.06
C SER A 33 6.72 -18.74 -3.34
N GLN A 34 7.01 -19.93 -3.90
CA GLN A 34 8.38 -20.31 -4.30
C GLN A 34 8.83 -19.52 -5.53
N VAL A 35 7.98 -19.40 -6.56
CA VAL A 35 8.28 -18.60 -7.76
C VAL A 35 8.48 -17.14 -7.38
N ILE A 36 7.60 -16.59 -6.54
CA ILE A 36 7.70 -15.21 -6.05
C ILE A 36 9.03 -14.97 -5.33
N ARG A 37 9.39 -15.81 -4.34
CA ARG A 37 10.65 -15.69 -3.61
C ARG A 37 11.87 -15.73 -4.53
N ARG A 38 11.88 -16.63 -5.51
CA ARG A 38 12.96 -16.73 -6.50
C ARG A 38 13.07 -15.45 -7.35
N ARG A 39 11.94 -14.89 -7.79
CA ARG A 39 11.95 -13.64 -8.57
C ARG A 39 12.38 -12.44 -7.72
N LEU A 40 11.87 -12.31 -6.50
CA LEU A 40 12.26 -11.23 -5.58
C LEU A 40 13.76 -11.22 -5.28
N ARG A 41 14.39 -12.40 -5.15
CA ARG A 41 15.85 -12.49 -5.00
C ARG A 41 16.57 -11.89 -6.21
N LYS A 42 16.20 -12.27 -7.43
CA LYS A 42 16.78 -11.73 -8.67
C LYS A 42 16.54 -10.22 -8.82
N LEU A 43 15.34 -9.75 -8.48
CA LEU A 43 15.02 -8.32 -8.49
C LEU A 43 15.82 -7.54 -7.44
N ALA A 44 16.10 -8.14 -6.28
CA ALA A 44 16.94 -7.54 -5.27
C ALA A 44 18.41 -7.47 -5.69
N GLU A 45 18.96 -8.55 -6.25
CA GLU A 45 20.32 -8.57 -6.83
C GLU A 45 20.50 -7.49 -7.91
N ALA A 46 19.44 -7.21 -8.68
CA ALA A 46 19.45 -6.18 -9.71
C ALA A 46 19.01 -4.78 -9.24
N GLY A 47 18.79 -4.57 -7.94
CA GLY A 47 18.48 -3.25 -7.38
C GLY A 47 17.05 -2.73 -7.63
N PHE A 48 16.12 -3.59 -8.05
CA PHE A 48 14.71 -3.22 -8.23
C PHE A 48 13.90 -3.33 -6.92
N THR A 49 14.27 -4.25 -6.05
CA THR A 49 13.60 -4.46 -4.75
C THR A 49 14.60 -4.49 -3.61
N LEU A 50 14.15 -4.14 -2.42
CA LEU A 50 14.94 -4.20 -1.19
C LEU A 50 14.25 -5.18 -0.21
N PRO A 51 14.93 -6.25 0.24
CA PRO A 51 14.45 -7.02 1.38
C PRO A 51 14.60 -6.19 2.66
N LEU A 52 13.53 -6.09 3.43
CA LEU A 52 13.54 -5.48 4.75
C LEU A 52 13.92 -6.57 5.75
N ALA A 53 15.10 -6.44 6.35
CA ALA A 53 15.64 -7.45 7.25
C ALA A 53 14.76 -7.60 8.50
N ARG A 54 14.55 -8.86 8.91
CA ARG A 54 14.11 -9.22 10.27
C ARG A 54 14.79 -10.49 10.75
N SER A 55 14.65 -10.71 12.05
CA SER A 55 14.97 -11.94 12.78
C SER A 55 14.84 -13.21 11.91
N PRO A 56 15.72 -14.21 12.07
CA PRO A 56 15.70 -15.47 11.30
C PRO A 56 14.34 -16.18 11.23
N THR A 57 13.42 -15.86 12.14
CA THR A 57 12.11 -16.49 12.30
C THR A 57 10.96 -15.80 11.55
N GLU A 58 11.12 -14.56 11.08
CA GLU A 58 10.05 -13.82 10.38
C GLU A 58 10.23 -13.88 8.86
N GLN A 59 9.13 -13.99 8.11
CA GLN A 59 9.17 -13.84 6.65
C GLN A 59 9.63 -12.43 6.29
N ALA A 60 10.64 -12.32 5.42
CA ALA A 60 11.09 -11.04 4.91
C ALA A 60 9.96 -10.28 4.19
N ALA A 61 9.79 -9.01 4.54
CA ALA A 61 9.01 -8.06 3.76
C ALA A 61 9.91 -7.43 2.70
N TYR A 62 9.30 -6.95 1.61
CA TYR A 62 10.00 -6.35 0.48
C TYR A 62 9.41 -4.97 0.20
N ALA A 63 10.27 -4.07 -0.24
CA ALA A 63 9.91 -2.76 -0.76
C ALA A 63 10.55 -2.55 -2.14
N LEU A 64 10.13 -1.51 -2.86
CA LEU A 64 10.87 -1.06 -4.04
C LEU A 64 12.20 -0.40 -3.63
N ALA A 65 13.24 -0.70 -4.40
CA ALA A 65 14.50 0.02 -4.37
C ALA A 65 14.54 1.06 -5.50
N GLU A 66 15.66 1.77 -5.64
CA GLU A 66 15.83 2.87 -6.60
C GLU A 66 15.45 2.47 -8.04
N GLY A 67 15.99 1.35 -8.54
CA GLY A 67 15.65 0.85 -9.88
C GLY A 67 14.18 0.43 -10.04
N GLY A 68 13.53 0.03 -8.94
CA GLY A 68 12.09 -0.28 -8.92
C GLY A 68 11.24 0.97 -9.13
N PHE A 69 11.58 2.06 -8.44
CA PHE A 69 10.90 3.34 -8.62
C PHE A 69 11.17 3.95 -10.00
N GLU A 70 12.39 3.86 -10.52
CA GLU A 70 12.73 4.27 -11.89
C GLU A 70 11.87 3.53 -12.91
N TRP A 71 11.73 2.21 -12.75
CA TRP A 71 10.88 1.42 -13.62
C TRP A 71 9.41 1.85 -13.54
N ILE A 72 8.86 2.06 -12.35
CA ILE A 72 7.47 2.54 -12.18
C ILE A 72 7.28 3.92 -12.83
N ALA A 73 8.26 4.81 -12.68
CA ALA A 73 8.22 6.16 -13.24
C ALA A 73 8.16 6.12 -14.77
N HIS A 74 9.02 5.28 -15.36
CA HIS A 74 9.02 5.01 -16.78
C HIS A 74 7.67 4.45 -17.27
N GLN A 75 7.10 3.45 -16.60
CA GLN A 75 5.80 2.89 -16.98
C GLN A 75 4.66 3.91 -16.92
N ARG A 76 4.78 4.92 -16.06
CA ARG A 76 3.77 5.98 -15.87
C ARG A 76 4.07 7.25 -16.67
N SER A 77 5.18 7.31 -17.40
CA SER A 77 5.63 8.53 -18.11
C SER A 77 5.74 9.76 -17.18
N VAL A 78 6.25 9.56 -15.96
CA VAL A 78 6.47 10.63 -14.96
C VAL A 78 7.90 10.57 -14.43
N SER A 79 8.33 11.63 -13.72
CA SER A 79 9.62 11.59 -13.03
C SER A 79 9.53 10.76 -11.74
N VAL A 80 10.63 10.15 -11.33
CA VAL A 80 10.71 9.41 -10.04
C VAL A 80 10.32 10.30 -8.86
N GLN A 81 10.70 11.58 -8.89
CA GLN A 81 10.38 12.55 -7.84
C GLN A 81 8.86 12.83 -7.72
N ASP A 82 8.13 12.61 -8.81
CA ASP A 82 6.68 12.77 -8.89
C ASP A 82 5.93 11.52 -8.43
N LEU A 83 6.61 10.39 -8.18
CA LEU A 83 5.99 9.19 -7.61
C LEU A 83 5.79 9.26 -6.08
N PRO A 84 4.69 8.66 -5.58
CA PRO A 84 4.53 8.17 -4.23
C PRO A 84 5.82 7.84 -3.50
N PHE A 85 6.18 8.50 -2.39
CA PHE A 85 7.17 7.97 -1.42
C PHE A 85 8.50 7.42 -2.03
N SER A 86 8.91 7.87 -3.22
CA SER A 86 10.13 7.44 -3.91
C SER A 86 11.41 7.90 -3.22
N ARG A 87 11.27 8.69 -2.14
CA ARG A 87 12.37 9.07 -1.27
C ARG A 87 12.93 7.81 -0.62
N LYS A 88 14.21 7.54 -0.89
CA LYS A 88 15.00 6.39 -0.42
C LYS A 88 14.48 5.83 0.90
N ILE A 89 13.89 4.64 0.84
CA ILE A 89 13.59 3.84 2.04
C ILE A 89 14.95 3.46 2.62
N SER A 90 15.42 4.22 3.61
CA SER A 90 16.69 3.94 4.27
C SER A 90 16.57 2.61 5.01
N GLN A 91 17.53 1.70 4.81
CA GLN A 91 17.60 0.43 5.54
C GLN A 91 17.50 0.62 7.07
N GLY A 92 17.97 1.73 7.64
CA GLY A 92 17.83 2.03 9.08
C GLY A 92 16.39 2.28 9.59
N LYS A 93 15.42 2.60 8.72
CA LYS A 93 14.01 2.79 9.09
C LYS A 93 13.17 1.51 8.99
N THR A 94 13.80 0.41 8.60
CA THR A 94 13.16 -0.91 8.39
C THR A 94 12.84 -1.67 9.67
N GLN A 95 13.15 -1.12 10.84
CA GLN A 95 12.71 -1.66 12.14
C GLN A 95 11.46 -0.96 12.70
N SER A 96 10.86 0.00 11.99
CA SER A 96 9.74 0.77 12.54
C SER A 96 8.41 0.00 12.54
N PHE A 97 7.62 0.22 13.60
CA PHE A 97 6.25 -0.30 13.76
C PHE A 97 5.36 -0.05 12.51
N PHE A 98 5.64 1.02 11.76
CA PHE A 98 4.86 1.46 10.62
C PHE A 98 4.72 0.44 9.48
N TRP A 99 5.72 -0.38 9.20
CA TRP A 99 5.56 -1.33 8.10
C TRP A 99 4.75 -2.57 8.48
N ARG A 100 4.75 -2.99 9.76
CA ARG A 100 3.86 -4.08 10.22
C ARG A 100 2.39 -3.69 10.02
N HIS A 101 2.07 -2.46 10.40
CA HIS A 101 0.77 -1.87 10.14
C HIS A 101 0.43 -1.85 8.65
N GLU A 102 1.34 -1.37 7.80
CA GLU A 102 1.13 -1.38 6.35
C GLU A 102 0.95 -2.78 5.76
N LEU A 103 1.62 -3.80 6.30
CA LEU A 103 1.36 -5.19 5.90
C LEU A 103 -0.04 -5.64 6.31
N LEU A 104 -0.52 -5.30 7.51
CA LEU A 104 -1.89 -5.62 7.94
C LEU A 104 -2.91 -4.95 7.00
N VAL A 105 -2.74 -3.67 6.72
CA VAL A 105 -3.60 -2.95 5.75
C VAL A 105 -3.47 -3.60 4.36
N GLY A 106 -2.28 -4.06 3.97
CA GLY A 106 -2.05 -4.83 2.76
C GLY A 106 -2.85 -6.13 2.71
N ASP A 107 -2.92 -6.87 3.83
CA ASP A 107 -3.72 -8.09 3.93
C ASP A 107 -5.21 -7.83 3.77
N ILE A 108 -5.72 -6.78 4.41
CA ILE A 108 -7.12 -6.36 4.27
C ILE A 108 -7.42 -6.04 2.81
N VAL A 109 -6.58 -5.21 2.17
CA VAL A 109 -6.76 -4.84 0.76
C VAL A 109 -6.73 -6.06 -0.16
N ILE A 110 -5.76 -6.97 0.00
CA ILE A 110 -5.68 -8.20 -0.81
C ILE A 110 -6.94 -9.05 -0.60
N ALA A 111 -7.43 -9.18 0.63
CA ALA A 111 -8.64 -9.94 0.92
C ALA A 111 -9.87 -9.35 0.23
N PHE A 112 -10.02 -8.01 0.21
CA PHE A 112 -11.09 -7.34 -0.53
C PHE A 112 -10.94 -7.51 -2.05
N GLU A 113 -9.74 -7.35 -2.60
CA GLU A 113 -9.49 -7.62 -4.03
C GLU A 113 -9.89 -9.05 -4.40
N GLN A 114 -9.57 -10.03 -3.56
CA GLN A 114 -9.91 -11.44 -3.81
C GLN A 114 -11.40 -11.71 -3.65
N ALA A 115 -12.04 -11.18 -2.61
CA ALA A 115 -13.47 -11.39 -2.34
C ALA A 115 -14.35 -10.74 -3.41
N LEU A 116 -13.90 -9.63 -3.99
CA LEU A 116 -14.62 -8.88 -5.01
C LEU A 116 -14.22 -9.25 -6.44
N ASN A 117 -13.22 -10.13 -6.60
CA ASN A 117 -12.88 -10.68 -7.90
C ASN A 117 -14.07 -11.50 -8.44
N ASP A 118 -14.59 -11.10 -9.60
CA ASP A 118 -15.77 -11.70 -10.24
C ASP A 118 -17.05 -11.70 -9.38
N HIS A 119 -17.14 -10.87 -8.35
CA HIS A 119 -18.32 -10.81 -7.49
C HIS A 119 -19.55 -10.33 -8.28
N PRO A 120 -20.73 -10.97 -8.16
CA PRO A 120 -21.86 -10.73 -9.07
C PRO A 120 -22.47 -9.33 -8.95
N ARG A 121 -22.31 -8.66 -7.82
CA ARG A 121 -23.00 -7.39 -7.52
C ARG A 121 -22.09 -6.17 -7.30
N LEU A 122 -20.81 -6.40 -7.05
CA LEU A 122 -19.89 -5.35 -6.63
C LEU A 122 -18.59 -5.51 -7.41
N GLY A 123 -18.04 -4.40 -7.87
CA GLY A 123 -16.66 -4.30 -8.34
C GLY A 123 -15.81 -3.52 -7.34
N LEU A 124 -14.50 -3.75 -7.38
CA LEU A 124 -13.49 -2.92 -6.72
C LEU A 124 -12.60 -2.28 -7.79
N PRO A 125 -13.08 -1.24 -8.50
CA PRO A 125 -12.30 -0.60 -9.57
C PRO A 125 -10.99 0.03 -9.08
N ARG A 126 -10.93 0.47 -7.81
CA ARG A 126 -9.74 1.14 -7.30
C ARG A 126 -9.60 1.04 -5.78
N VAL A 127 -8.34 0.92 -5.35
CA VAL A 127 -7.91 1.13 -3.97
C VAL A 127 -7.05 2.38 -3.94
N ILE A 128 -7.36 3.31 -3.05
CA ILE A 128 -6.60 4.54 -2.81
C ILE A 128 -5.94 4.41 -1.44
N ARG A 129 -4.60 4.36 -1.41
CA ARG A 129 -3.85 4.22 -0.15
C ARG A 129 -3.68 5.56 0.57
N GLU A 130 -3.39 5.54 1.88
CA GLU A 130 -3.09 6.73 2.70
C GLU A 130 -2.14 7.71 1.99
N TRP A 131 -1.11 7.18 1.33
CA TRP A 131 -0.10 8.00 0.65
C TRP A 131 -0.54 8.58 -0.71
N GLU A 132 -1.57 8.01 -1.36
CA GLU A 132 -2.19 8.62 -2.55
C GLU A 132 -3.08 9.80 -2.17
N LEU A 133 -3.66 9.73 -0.98
CA LEU A 133 -4.43 10.82 -0.40
C LEU A 133 -3.53 11.98 0.03
N ALA A 134 -2.20 11.84 -0.07
CA ALA A 134 -1.26 12.80 0.44
C ALA A 134 -0.93 13.96 -0.56
N ASP A 135 -1.27 15.20 -0.23
CA ASP A 135 -0.76 16.40 -0.90
C ASP A 135 0.72 16.64 -0.51
N ARG A 136 1.61 16.44 -1.49
CA ARG A 136 3.05 16.64 -1.31
C ARG A 136 3.49 18.09 -1.24
N ARG A 137 2.66 19.02 -1.72
CA ARG A 137 2.93 20.46 -1.70
C ARG A 137 2.43 21.12 -0.42
N ALA A 138 1.59 20.43 0.35
CA ALA A 138 1.10 20.92 1.62
C ALA A 138 2.22 21.05 2.68
N ARG A 139 2.46 22.30 3.08
CA ARG A 139 3.40 22.65 4.17
C ARG A 139 2.85 22.27 5.55
N ALA A 140 1.53 22.40 5.74
CA ALA A 140 0.86 22.06 7.00
C ALA A 140 0.39 20.60 7.02
N HIS A 141 0.68 19.87 8.10
CA HIS A 141 0.39 18.42 8.21
C HIS A 141 -1.09 18.05 7.96
N HIS A 142 -2.03 18.89 8.37
CA HIS A 142 -3.47 18.64 8.18
C HIS A 142 -3.97 18.91 6.75
N ARG A 143 -3.22 19.68 5.94
CA ARG A 143 -3.54 19.91 4.51
C ARG A 143 -2.89 18.86 3.62
N ARG A 144 -2.01 18.03 4.20
CA ARG A 144 -1.35 16.95 3.48
C ARG A 144 -2.29 15.84 3.12
N PHE A 145 -3.53 15.77 3.57
CA PHE A 145 -4.42 14.66 3.22
C PHE A 145 -5.74 15.20 2.69
N VAL A 146 -6.16 14.73 1.51
CA VAL A 146 -7.43 15.14 0.88
C VAL A 146 -8.62 14.64 1.70
N LEU A 147 -8.50 13.44 2.30
CA LEU A 147 -9.52 12.83 3.14
C LEU A 147 -8.99 12.75 4.58
N SER A 148 -9.11 13.85 5.33
CA SER A 148 -8.81 13.86 6.76
C SER A 148 -9.91 14.58 7.52
N GLU A 149 -10.29 14.04 8.67
CA GLU A 149 -11.29 14.63 9.54
C GLU A 149 -10.62 15.20 10.80
N ARG A 150 -11.00 16.42 11.18
CA ARG A 150 -10.50 17.09 12.37
C ARG A 150 -11.52 16.95 13.48
N PHE A 151 -11.11 16.28 14.55
CA PHE A 151 -11.87 16.11 15.78
C PHE A 151 -11.30 16.99 16.89
N ASP A 152 -12.12 17.33 17.88
CA ASP A 152 -11.63 17.81 19.16
C ASP A 152 -11.59 16.63 20.14
N VAL A 153 -10.40 16.35 20.69
CA VAL A 153 -10.20 15.32 21.72
C VAL A 153 -9.57 16.00 22.91
N GLN A 154 -10.35 16.18 23.99
CA GLN A 154 -9.91 16.80 25.24
C GLN A 154 -9.35 18.22 25.06
N GLY A 155 -9.98 19.04 24.22
CA GLY A 155 -9.55 20.41 23.93
C GLY A 155 -8.34 20.48 22.98
N ARG A 156 -7.94 19.35 22.39
CA ARG A 156 -6.85 19.28 21.42
C ARG A 156 -7.38 18.84 20.05
N PRO A 157 -7.05 19.56 18.98
CA PRO A 157 -7.42 19.13 17.64
C PRO A 157 -6.66 17.86 17.26
N HIS A 158 -7.40 16.78 17.04
CA HIS A 158 -6.91 15.53 16.49
C HIS A 158 -7.29 15.44 15.02
N VAL A 159 -6.37 15.00 14.16
CA VAL A 159 -6.65 14.80 12.74
C VAL A 159 -6.52 13.32 12.43
N HIS A 160 -7.62 12.71 12.03
CA HIS A 160 -7.67 11.32 11.63
C HIS A 160 -7.62 11.22 10.10
N ARG A 161 -7.01 10.14 9.62
CA ARG A 161 -6.90 9.82 8.20
C ARG A 161 -7.03 8.30 8.06
N PRO A 162 -7.81 7.81 7.08
CA PRO A 162 -7.96 6.39 6.87
C PRO A 162 -6.66 5.79 6.30
N ASP A 163 -6.37 4.53 6.62
CA ASP A 163 -5.22 3.81 6.08
C ASP A 163 -5.37 3.50 4.58
N ALA A 164 -6.61 3.25 4.13
CA ALA A 164 -6.96 3.14 2.72
C ALA A 164 -8.43 3.49 2.46
N CYS A 165 -8.76 3.77 1.21
CA CYS A 165 -10.12 3.92 0.71
C CYS A 165 -10.34 2.94 -0.45
N LEU A 166 -11.36 2.11 -0.33
CA LEU A 166 -11.84 1.19 -1.35
C LEU A 166 -12.96 1.90 -2.12
N LEU A 167 -12.78 2.10 -3.42
CA LEU A 167 -13.85 2.57 -4.29
C LEU A 167 -14.59 1.35 -4.83
N LEU A 168 -15.79 1.11 -4.31
CA LEU A 168 -16.66 0.03 -4.72
C LEU A 168 -17.64 0.52 -5.79
N GLU A 169 -18.00 -0.35 -6.73
CA GLU A 169 -18.98 -0.05 -7.78
C GLU A 169 -20.13 -1.07 -7.73
N PRO A 170 -21.34 -0.66 -7.31
CA PRO A 170 -22.52 -1.50 -7.43
C PRO A 170 -22.89 -1.70 -8.89
N LYS A 171 -22.86 -2.95 -9.37
CA LYS A 171 -23.10 -3.31 -10.77
C LYS A 171 -24.54 -3.03 -11.20
N ASP A 172 -25.46 -2.97 -10.25
CA ASP A 172 -26.89 -2.67 -10.42
C ASP A 172 -27.20 -1.16 -10.45
N ALA A 173 -26.30 -0.30 -9.96
CA ALA A 173 -26.51 1.16 -9.91
C ALA A 173 -26.10 1.91 -11.20
N GLY A 174 -25.50 1.20 -12.15
CA GLY A 174 -24.97 1.78 -13.39
C GLY A 174 -23.52 2.26 -13.27
N PRO A 175 -22.86 2.49 -14.41
CA PRO A 175 -21.43 2.79 -14.46
C PRO A 175 -21.09 4.12 -13.75
N GLY A 176 -20.01 4.12 -12.98
CA GLY A 176 -19.46 5.33 -12.36
C GLY A 176 -20.10 5.75 -11.04
N ILE A 177 -21.09 5.00 -10.53
CA ILE A 177 -21.57 5.16 -9.15
C ILE A 177 -20.61 4.44 -8.21
N HIS A 178 -19.97 5.20 -7.33
CA HIS A 178 -19.00 4.66 -6.39
C HIS A 178 -19.47 4.77 -4.94
N VAL A 179 -19.29 3.71 -4.19
CA VAL A 179 -19.37 3.70 -2.72
C VAL A 179 -17.95 3.70 -2.17
N ALA A 180 -17.60 4.74 -1.43
CA ALA A 180 -16.32 4.82 -0.74
C ALA A 180 -16.40 4.07 0.60
N ALA A 181 -15.59 3.03 0.76
CA ALA A 181 -15.38 2.32 2.02
C ALA A 181 -13.99 2.65 2.57
N PHE A 182 -13.92 3.06 3.84
CA PHE A 182 -12.66 3.40 4.49
C PHE A 182 -12.13 2.21 5.29
N VAL A 183 -10.83 1.94 5.14
CA VAL A 183 -10.11 0.94 5.92
C VAL A 183 -9.34 1.68 7.01
N GLU A 184 -9.59 1.27 8.25
CA GLU A 184 -8.80 1.64 9.41
C GLU A 184 -8.43 0.36 10.14
N ALA A 185 -7.15 0.03 10.18
CA ALA A 185 -6.67 -1.13 10.93
C ALA A 185 -6.17 -0.65 12.30
N ASP A 186 -6.63 -1.30 13.37
CA ASP A 186 -6.15 -0.95 14.70
C ASP A 186 -4.65 -1.22 14.79
N ARG A 187 -3.90 -0.19 15.13
CA ARG A 187 -2.45 -0.24 15.35
C ARG A 187 -2.11 -0.96 16.66
N ALA A 188 -3.09 -1.37 17.47
CA ALA A 188 -2.88 -1.97 18.79
C ALA A 188 -2.03 -1.10 19.75
N THR A 189 -1.81 0.18 19.42
CA THR A 189 -0.92 1.09 20.17
C THR A 189 -1.55 2.42 20.54
N GLN A 190 -2.78 2.74 20.11
CA GLN A 190 -3.47 3.94 20.60
C GLN A 190 -4.97 3.68 20.80
N PRO A 191 -5.44 3.50 22.04
CA PRO A 191 -6.86 3.61 22.33
C PRO A 191 -7.32 5.03 21.98
N MET A 192 -8.10 5.18 20.91
CA MET A 192 -8.90 6.37 20.68
C MET A 192 -9.98 6.40 21.77
N PRO A 193 -10.00 7.40 22.67
CA PRO A 193 -11.11 7.53 23.60
C PRO A 193 -12.40 7.72 22.79
N ARG A 194 -13.40 6.88 23.05
CA ARG A 194 -14.73 7.01 22.43
C ARG A 194 -15.25 8.42 22.67
N ILE A 195 -15.35 9.21 21.60
CA ILE A 195 -16.04 10.50 21.64
C ILE A 195 -17.53 10.17 21.78
N ARG A 196 -18.07 10.34 22.98
CA ARG A 196 -19.53 10.31 23.18
C ARG A 196 -20.09 11.58 22.54
N LYS A 197 -21.01 11.41 21.58
CA LYS A 197 -21.87 12.51 21.12
C LYS A 197 -22.82 12.91 22.23
#